data_AF-A0A920QGC1-F1
#
_entry.id   AF-A0A920QGC1-F1
#
_cell.length_a   1.000
_cell.length_b   1.000
_cell.length_c   1.000
_cell.angle_alpha   90.00
_cell.angle_beta   90.00
_cell.angle_gamma   90.00
#
_symmetry.space_group_name_H-M   'P 1'
#
loop_
_entity.id
_entity.type
_entity.pdbx_description
1 polymer ?
#
loop_
_entity_poly.entity_id
_entity_poly.type
_entity_poly.pdbx_seq_one_letter_code
_entity_poly.pdbx_strand_id
1 'polypeptide(L)'
;MSLNFIPAQQAGKIARGPRLTNSKGWCPVNQVTFESTLLPGVHVIGDSSIAGKMPKSGFSANSQGKVAAASIVSLFDGTEPIEPSYSNTCYSLVTPSHGISVAKVYKISDSTIVGIKGSGGLSPKAENADVRWKEAEYAQGWYDAITQDMFG
;
A
#
# COMPACT_ATOMS: atom_id res chain seq x y z
N MET A 1 33.36 -11.80 0.60
CA MET A 1 31.95 -12.24 0.54
C MET A 1 31.17 -11.36 1.51
N SER A 2 30.27 -10.52 1.02
CA SER A 2 29.42 -9.65 1.85
C SER A 2 28.07 -10.33 2.05
N LEU A 3 27.60 -10.44 3.30
CA LEU A 3 26.25 -10.93 3.61
C LEU A 3 25.25 -9.76 3.54
N ASN A 4 24.21 -9.91 2.73
CA ASN A 4 23.06 -8.98 2.74
C ASN A 4 21.94 -9.56 3.60
N PHE A 5 21.83 -9.11 4.86
CA PHE A 5 20.84 -9.58 5.81
C PHE A 5 19.69 -8.57 5.97
N ILE A 6 18.45 -9.02 5.75
CA ILE A 6 17.23 -8.23 5.94
C ILE A 6 16.53 -8.72 7.22
N PRO A 7 16.55 -7.95 8.33
CA PRO A 7 15.96 -8.37 9.59
C PRO A 7 14.43 -8.32 9.55
N ALA A 8 13.79 -8.96 10.54
CA ALA A 8 12.37 -8.78 10.78
C ALA A 8 12.03 -7.30 11.05
N GLN A 9 10.93 -6.83 10.45
CA GLN A 9 10.51 -5.44 10.47
C GLN A 9 9.27 -5.24 11.34
N GLN A 10 9.03 -3.99 11.75
CA GLN A 10 7.89 -3.53 12.54
C GLN A 10 7.65 -2.03 12.25
N ALA A 11 6.60 -1.45 12.81
CA ALA A 11 6.29 -0.03 12.64
C ALA A 11 7.48 0.88 13.01
N GLY A 12 7.50 2.10 12.44
CA GLY A 12 8.54 3.09 12.70
C GLY A 12 8.65 3.45 14.18
N LYS A 13 9.84 3.86 14.65
CA LYS A 13 10.12 4.09 16.09
C LYS A 13 9.10 5.00 16.78
N ILE A 14 8.63 6.05 16.10
CA ILE A 14 7.64 7.00 16.64
C ILE A 14 6.26 6.35 16.90
N ALA A 15 5.91 5.34 16.12
CA ALA A 15 4.65 4.61 16.27
C ALA A 15 4.77 3.48 17.30
N ARG A 16 5.99 3.05 17.67
CA ARG A 16 6.18 1.97 18.63
C ARG A 16 5.76 2.41 20.02
N GLY A 17 4.84 1.67 20.59
CA GLY A 17 4.34 1.90 21.93
C GLY A 17 2.87 1.51 22.06
N PRO A 18 2.36 1.42 23.29
CA PRO A 18 1.00 0.95 23.55
C PRO A 18 -0.09 1.87 22.98
N ARG A 19 0.27 3.10 22.59
CA ARG A 19 -0.67 4.09 22.05
C ARG A 19 -1.02 3.88 20.58
N LEU A 20 -0.15 3.23 19.81
CA LEU A 20 -0.32 3.11 18.36
C LEU A 20 -0.06 1.71 17.81
N THR A 21 0.74 0.87 18.48
CA THR A 21 1.02 -0.50 18.00
C THR A 21 0.35 -1.57 18.85
N ASN A 22 -0.03 -2.68 18.22
CA ASN A 22 -0.41 -3.91 18.90
C ASN A 22 0.82 -4.71 19.38
N SER A 23 0.59 -5.88 19.98
CA SER A 23 1.66 -6.78 20.46
C SER A 23 2.59 -7.33 19.37
N LYS A 24 2.21 -7.23 18.10
CA LYS A 24 3.04 -7.61 16.95
C LYS A 24 3.86 -6.45 16.37
N GLY A 25 3.78 -5.26 16.97
CA GLY A 25 4.56 -4.08 16.57
C GLY A 25 3.99 -3.33 15.37
N TRP A 26 2.71 -3.49 15.03
CA TRP A 26 2.04 -2.80 13.92
C TRP A 26 0.80 -2.04 14.39
N CYS A 27 0.39 -1.03 13.65
CA CYS A 27 -0.68 -0.12 14.06
C CYS A 27 -2.05 -0.58 13.57
N PRO A 28 -2.97 -1.01 14.47
CA PRO A 28 -4.34 -1.27 14.08
C PRO A 28 -5.06 0.04 13.75
N VAL A 29 -5.76 0.05 12.62
CA VAL A 29 -6.46 1.22 12.11
C VAL A 29 -7.86 0.85 11.62
N ASN A 30 -8.78 1.81 11.70
CA ASN A 30 -10.04 1.75 10.98
C ASN A 30 -9.73 1.67 9.48
N GLN A 31 -10.25 0.64 8.82
CA GLN A 31 -9.90 0.33 7.43
C GLN A 31 -10.57 1.27 6.41
N VAL A 32 -11.52 2.10 6.84
CA VAL A 32 -12.16 3.14 6.02
C VAL A 32 -11.37 4.44 6.13
N THR A 33 -11.03 4.86 7.35
CA THR A 33 -10.46 6.19 7.61
C THR A 33 -8.96 6.22 7.85
N PHE A 34 -8.34 5.06 8.10
CA PHE A 34 -6.98 4.92 8.61
C PHE A 34 -6.73 5.57 9.98
N GLU A 35 -7.78 5.96 10.71
CA GLU A 35 -7.68 6.41 12.10
C GLU A 35 -7.25 5.25 13.00
N SER A 36 -6.34 5.50 13.93
CA SER A 36 -5.87 4.53 14.91
C SER A 36 -7.02 4.05 15.79
N THR A 37 -7.12 2.73 15.98
CA THR A 37 -8.12 2.17 16.92
C THR A 37 -7.67 2.30 18.38
N LEU A 38 -6.49 2.86 18.64
CA LEU A 38 -5.89 2.99 19.98
C LEU A 38 -5.73 4.45 20.42
N LEU A 39 -5.76 5.40 19.48
CA LEU A 39 -5.58 6.82 19.76
C LEU A 39 -6.43 7.66 18.80
N PRO A 40 -7.62 8.13 19.22
CA PRO A 40 -8.50 8.95 18.40
C PRO A 40 -7.80 10.22 17.90
N GLY A 41 -8.17 10.66 16.69
CA GLY A 41 -7.60 11.81 16.00
C GLY A 41 -6.22 11.57 15.37
N VAL A 42 -5.64 10.37 15.52
CA VAL A 42 -4.35 10.01 14.89
C VAL A 42 -4.57 9.00 13.79
N HIS A 43 -4.14 9.31 12.57
CA HIS A 43 -4.21 8.40 11.43
C HIS A 43 -2.84 7.78 11.15
N VAL A 44 -2.79 6.47 10.89
CA VAL A 44 -1.54 5.76 10.59
C VAL A 44 -1.65 5.05 9.25
N ILE A 45 -0.84 5.45 8.27
CA ILE A 45 -0.82 4.89 6.91
C ILE A 45 0.50 4.17 6.60
N GLY A 46 0.57 3.56 5.42
CA GLY A 46 1.77 2.92 4.88
C GLY A 46 2.21 1.71 5.68
N ASP A 47 3.52 1.45 5.68
CA ASP A 47 4.11 0.26 6.26
C ASP A 47 3.82 0.10 7.75
N SER A 48 3.57 1.17 8.50
CA SER A 48 3.26 1.03 9.94
C SER A 48 1.85 0.49 10.21
N SER A 49 0.93 0.65 9.26
CA SER A 49 -0.47 0.26 9.42
C SER A 49 -0.72 -1.25 9.22
N ILE A 50 -1.82 -1.74 9.79
CA ILE A 50 -2.42 -3.03 9.47
C ILE A 50 -3.52 -2.76 8.45
N ALA A 51 -3.22 -2.87 7.15
CA ALA A 51 -4.12 -2.52 6.04
C ALA A 51 -4.74 -3.74 5.34
N GLY A 52 -5.34 -4.64 6.14
CA GLY A 52 -5.99 -5.85 5.63
C GLY A 52 -5.09 -6.70 4.72
N LYS A 53 -5.49 -6.90 3.47
CA LYS A 53 -4.74 -7.69 2.45
C LYS A 53 -3.78 -6.86 1.59
N MET A 54 -3.62 -5.56 1.83
CA MET A 54 -2.67 -4.74 1.07
C MET A 54 -1.22 -5.08 1.47
N PRO A 55 -0.28 -5.15 0.52
CA PRO A 55 1.13 -5.31 0.84
C PRO A 55 1.71 -4.02 1.44
N LYS A 56 2.85 -4.14 2.12
CA LYS A 56 3.67 -3.00 2.55
C LYS A 56 4.53 -2.54 1.38
N SER A 57 4.04 -1.56 0.61
CA SER A 57 4.64 -1.06 -0.62
C SER A 57 4.42 0.44 -0.80
N GLY A 58 5.24 1.08 -1.64
CA GLY A 58 5.07 2.50 -2.00
C GLY A 58 3.71 2.79 -2.63
N PHE A 59 3.22 1.92 -3.51
CA PHE A 59 1.88 2.07 -4.12
C PHE A 59 0.79 2.01 -3.04
N SER A 60 0.84 1.00 -2.17
CA SER A 60 -0.15 0.87 -1.09
C SER A 60 -0.13 2.08 -0.18
N ALA A 61 1.05 2.56 0.22
CA ALA A 61 1.19 3.75 1.05
C ALA A 61 0.60 5.01 0.38
N ASN A 62 0.85 5.23 -0.92
CA ASN A 62 0.25 6.33 -1.69
C ASN A 62 -1.28 6.23 -1.72
N SER A 63 -1.81 5.04 -2.05
CA SER A 63 -3.26 4.80 -2.12
C SER A 63 -3.93 5.02 -0.76
N GLN A 64 -3.30 4.59 0.33
CA GLN A 64 -3.78 4.80 1.69
C GLN A 64 -3.72 6.27 2.10
N GLY A 65 -2.66 6.98 1.70
CA GLY A 65 -2.52 8.42 1.95
C GLY A 65 -3.65 9.23 1.35
N LYS A 66 -4.06 8.92 0.11
CA LYS A 66 -5.20 9.57 -0.56
C LYS A 66 -6.52 9.34 0.19
N VAL A 67 -6.77 8.10 0.62
CA VAL A 67 -7.99 7.76 1.38
C VAL A 67 -7.98 8.41 2.77
N ALA A 68 -6.86 8.38 3.47
CA ALA A 68 -6.73 9.02 4.78
C ALA A 68 -6.94 10.53 4.67
N ALA A 69 -6.34 11.18 3.66
CA ALA A 69 -6.53 12.62 3.43
C ALA A 69 -8.01 12.97 3.18
N ALA A 70 -8.69 12.24 2.28
CA ALA A 70 -10.11 12.44 2.03
C ALA A 70 -10.97 12.22 3.30
N SER A 71 -10.67 11.17 4.05
CA SER A 71 -11.38 10.85 5.30
C SER A 71 -11.18 11.93 6.37
N ILE A 72 -9.96 12.44 6.52
CA ILE A 72 -9.64 13.53 7.46
C ILE A 72 -10.47 14.77 7.12
N VAL A 73 -10.55 15.16 5.84
CA VAL A 73 -11.38 16.29 5.41
C VAL A 73 -12.85 16.05 5.77
N SER A 74 -13.40 14.89 5.41
CA SER A 74 -14.79 14.55 5.75
C SER A 74 -15.08 14.63 7.25
N LEU A 75 -14.17 14.10 8.08
CA LEU A 75 -14.31 14.11 9.54
C LEU A 75 -14.26 15.53 10.13
N PHE A 76 -13.39 16.41 9.62
CA PHE A 76 -13.35 17.81 10.03
C PHE A 76 -14.60 18.58 9.63
N ASP A 77 -15.18 18.25 8.47
CA ASP A 77 -16.42 18.84 7.98
C ASP A 77 -17.68 18.22 8.63
N GLY A 78 -17.53 17.21 9.49
CA GLY A 78 -18.64 16.51 10.12
C GLY A 78 -19.49 15.67 9.13
N THR A 79 -18.91 15.31 7.99
CA THR A 79 -19.54 14.48 6.95
C THR A 79 -19.06 13.03 7.02
N GLU A 80 -19.84 12.13 6.44
CA GLU A 80 -19.48 10.71 6.41
C GLU A 80 -18.31 10.46 5.44
N PRO A 81 -17.25 9.74 5.85
CA PRO A 81 -16.18 9.33 4.95
C PRO A 81 -16.70 8.48 3.78
N ILE A 82 -16.20 8.76 2.58
CA ILE A 82 -16.58 8.04 1.36
C ILE A 82 -16.04 6.60 1.42
N GLU A 83 -16.82 5.65 0.87
CA GLU A 83 -16.34 4.27 0.73
C GLU A 83 -15.05 4.23 -0.12
N PRO A 84 -13.95 3.68 0.43
CA PRO A 84 -12.66 3.80 -0.23
C PRO A 84 -12.43 2.71 -1.27
N SER A 85 -11.68 3.07 -2.30
CA SER A 85 -11.10 2.14 -3.28
C SER A 85 -9.58 2.24 -3.21
N TYR A 86 -8.91 1.09 -3.23
CA TYR A 86 -7.45 1.06 -3.18
C TYR A 86 -6.87 0.26 -4.34
N SER A 87 -5.63 0.58 -4.70
CA SER A 87 -4.87 -0.22 -5.65
C SER A 87 -3.42 -0.38 -5.21
N ASN A 88 -2.82 -1.48 -5.66
CA ASN A 88 -1.39 -1.72 -5.53
C ASN A 88 -0.89 -2.35 -6.81
N THR A 89 0.26 -1.87 -7.29
CA THR A 89 1.12 -2.62 -8.20
C THR A 89 2.56 -2.56 -7.68
N CYS A 90 3.21 -3.71 -7.58
CA CYS A 90 4.66 -3.79 -7.37
C CYS A 90 5.31 -4.35 -8.62
N TYR A 91 6.21 -3.57 -9.23
CA TYR A 91 7.05 -4.01 -10.33
C TYR A 91 8.39 -4.53 -9.82
N SER A 92 8.94 -5.52 -10.52
CA SER A 92 10.30 -6.04 -10.30
C SER A 92 11.01 -6.14 -11.64
N LEU A 93 12.17 -5.48 -11.75
CA LEU A 93 13.07 -5.66 -12.88
C LEU A 93 14.00 -6.84 -12.60
N VAL A 94 13.82 -7.94 -13.33
CA VAL A 94 14.71 -9.11 -13.28
C VAL A 94 16.01 -8.83 -14.03
N THR A 95 15.88 -8.17 -15.18
CA THR A 95 16.96 -7.54 -15.95
C THR A 95 16.47 -6.15 -16.41
N PRO A 96 17.34 -5.29 -16.96
CA PRO A 96 16.91 -3.99 -17.49
C PRO A 96 15.80 -4.06 -18.55
N SER A 97 15.64 -5.20 -19.23
CA SER A 97 14.64 -5.42 -20.29
C SER A 97 13.61 -6.49 -19.93
N HIS A 98 13.55 -6.92 -18.66
CA HIS A 98 12.63 -7.95 -18.20
C HIS A 98 11.97 -7.51 -16.89
N GLY A 99 10.79 -6.92 -17.02
CA GLY A 99 9.91 -6.60 -15.91
C GLY A 99 8.90 -7.72 -15.65
N ILE A 100 8.50 -7.82 -14.38
CA ILE A 100 7.32 -8.56 -13.93
C ILE A 100 6.57 -7.68 -12.92
N SER A 101 5.30 -7.97 -12.70
CA SER A 101 4.44 -7.19 -11.82
C SER A 101 3.48 -8.06 -11.01
N VAL A 102 3.04 -7.51 -9.88
CA VAL A 102 1.90 -8.00 -9.12
C VAL A 102 0.95 -6.84 -8.87
N ALA A 103 -0.28 -6.95 -9.37
CA ALA A 103 -1.30 -5.92 -9.25
C ALA A 103 -2.54 -6.43 -8.50
N LYS A 104 -3.25 -5.52 -7.82
CA LYS A 104 -4.54 -5.83 -7.19
C LYS A 104 -5.33 -4.54 -6.94
N VAL A 105 -6.65 -4.62 -7.12
CA VAL A 105 -7.60 -3.60 -6.66
C VAL A 105 -8.29 -4.13 -5.41
N TYR A 106 -8.51 -3.25 -4.44
CA TYR A 106 -9.09 -3.59 -3.14
C TYR A 106 -10.31 -2.75 -2.84
N LYS A 107 -11.19 -3.33 -2.03
CA LYS A 107 -12.39 -2.69 -1.49
C LYS A 107 -12.55 -3.05 -0.02
N ILE A 108 -13.51 -2.41 0.65
CA ILE A 108 -13.96 -2.83 1.97
C ILE A 108 -14.93 -4.01 1.83
N SER A 109 -14.77 -5.00 2.71
CA SER A 109 -15.73 -6.09 2.94
C SER A 109 -15.63 -6.46 4.42
N ASP A 110 -16.75 -6.54 5.12
CA ASP A 110 -16.78 -6.90 6.55
C ASP A 110 -15.80 -6.07 7.41
N SER A 111 -15.76 -4.76 7.16
CA SER A 111 -14.86 -3.79 7.82
C SER A 111 -13.36 -4.06 7.63
N THR A 112 -12.98 -4.86 6.63
CA THR A 112 -11.57 -5.12 6.29
C THR A 112 -11.26 -4.90 4.80
N ILE A 113 -10.00 -4.58 4.50
CA ILE A 113 -9.55 -4.38 3.12
C ILE A 113 -9.29 -5.74 2.47
N VAL A 114 -10.06 -6.06 1.43
CA VAL A 114 -9.96 -7.30 0.66
C VAL A 114 -9.71 -7.02 -0.81
N GLY A 115 -9.03 -7.95 -1.49
CA GLY A 115 -8.84 -7.87 -2.94
C GLY A 115 -10.14 -8.17 -3.69
N ILE A 116 -10.46 -7.39 -4.72
CA ILE A 116 -11.61 -7.65 -5.59
C ILE A 116 -11.32 -8.90 -6.42
N LYS A 117 -12.26 -9.87 -6.40
CA LYS A 117 -12.16 -11.10 -7.19
C LYS A 117 -12.03 -10.77 -8.68
N GLY A 118 -11.06 -11.38 -9.35
CA GLY A 118 -10.77 -11.13 -10.77
C GLY A 118 -9.99 -9.86 -11.07
N SER A 119 -9.71 -9.00 -10.08
CA SER A 119 -8.86 -7.82 -10.29
C SER A 119 -7.37 -8.15 -10.17
N GLY A 120 -6.55 -7.54 -11.02
CA GLY A 120 -5.10 -7.68 -11.01
C GLY A 120 -4.62 -9.13 -11.16
N GLY A 121 -3.47 -9.45 -10.58
CA GLY A 121 -2.81 -10.74 -10.73
C GLY A 121 -1.29 -10.58 -10.73
N LEU A 122 -0.61 -11.72 -10.81
CA LEU A 122 0.80 -11.77 -11.17
C LEU A 122 0.90 -11.78 -12.69
N SER A 123 1.98 -11.22 -13.24
CA SER A 123 2.32 -11.48 -14.64
C SER A 123 2.32 -12.99 -14.89
N PRO A 124 1.64 -13.50 -15.94
CA PRO A 124 1.61 -14.93 -16.23
C PRO A 124 3.02 -15.46 -16.45
N LYS A 125 3.34 -16.69 -16.04
CA LYS A 125 4.72 -17.22 -16.13
C LYS A 125 5.21 -17.34 -17.57
N ALA A 126 4.34 -17.84 -18.45
CA ALA A 126 4.63 -18.03 -19.87
C ALA A 126 4.10 -16.81 -20.65
N GLU A 127 4.95 -15.81 -20.82
CA GLU A 127 4.69 -14.65 -21.68
C GLU A 127 5.89 -14.43 -22.61
N ASN A 128 5.65 -13.72 -23.71
CA ASN A 128 6.70 -13.41 -24.68
C ASN A 128 7.65 -12.30 -24.19
N ALA A 129 8.79 -12.17 -24.86
CA ALA A 129 9.81 -11.17 -24.52
C ALA A 129 9.28 -9.72 -24.61
N ASP A 130 8.36 -9.45 -25.54
CA ASP A 130 7.80 -8.11 -25.73
C ASP A 130 6.97 -7.66 -24.52
N VAL A 131 6.21 -8.57 -23.90
CA VAL A 131 5.48 -8.28 -22.67
C VAL A 131 6.45 -7.97 -21.53
N ARG A 132 7.54 -8.73 -21.39
CA ARG A 132 8.57 -8.48 -20.37
C ARG A 132 9.29 -7.16 -20.56
N TRP A 133 9.57 -6.82 -21.80
CA TRP A 133 10.18 -5.55 -22.15
C TRP A 133 9.23 -4.38 -21.82
N LYS A 134 7.95 -4.49 -22.19
CA LYS A 134 6.93 -3.49 -21.83
C LYS A 134 6.74 -3.36 -20.32
N GLU A 135 6.72 -4.47 -19.57
CA GLU A 135 6.66 -4.41 -18.10
C GLU A 135 7.87 -3.70 -17.50
N ALA A 136 9.05 -3.78 -18.13
CA ALA A 136 10.21 -3.03 -17.69
C ALA A 136 10.06 -1.52 -17.94
N GLU A 137 9.56 -1.14 -19.12
CA GLU A 137 9.26 0.27 -19.43
C GLU A 137 8.17 0.84 -18.50
N TYR A 138 7.11 0.07 -18.26
CA TYR A 138 6.03 0.47 -17.35
C TYR A 138 6.50 0.59 -15.90
N ALA A 139 7.48 -0.20 -15.47
CA ALA A 139 8.08 -0.05 -14.14
C ALA A 139 8.76 1.31 -13.97
N GLN A 140 9.50 1.77 -14.99
CA GLN A 140 10.11 3.10 -14.97
C GLN A 140 9.04 4.20 -15.00
N GLY A 141 8.07 4.09 -15.91
CA GLY A 141 6.96 5.05 -15.99
C GLY A 141 6.15 5.12 -14.69
N TRP A 142 5.95 3.98 -14.01
CA TRP A 142 5.33 3.94 -12.69
C TRP A 142 6.16 4.67 -11.64
N TYR A 143 7.48 4.49 -11.63
CA TYR A 143 8.37 5.16 -10.67
C TYR A 143 8.31 6.68 -10.85
N ASP A 144 8.42 7.16 -12.08
CA ASP A 144 8.37 8.59 -12.40
C ASP A 144 7.00 9.19 -12.04
N ALA A 145 5.91 8.48 -12.39
CA ALA A 145 4.56 8.95 -12.10
C ALA A 145 4.23 8.97 -10.60
N ILE A 146 4.60 7.93 -9.85
CA ILE A 146 4.27 7.87 -8.41
C ILE A 146 5.11 8.85 -7.60
N THR A 147 6.36 9.11 -8.00
CA THR A 147 7.21 10.11 -7.34
C THR A 147 6.68 11.52 -7.59
N GLN A 148 6.33 11.85 -8.83
CA GLN A 148 5.67 13.13 -9.18
C GLN A 148 4.35 13.33 -8.43
N ASP A 149 3.50 12.29 -8.34
CA ASP A 149 2.22 12.35 -7.62
C ASP A 149 2.39 12.61 -6.12
N MET A 150 3.45 12.08 -5.50
CA MET A 150 3.70 12.25 -4.07
C MET A 150 4.42 13.55 -3.72
N PHE A 151 5.32 14.02 -4.59
CA PHE A 151 6.31 15.03 -4.21
C PHE A 151 6.31 16.29 -5.08
N GLY A 152 5.55 16.32 -6.19
CA GLY A 152 5.58 17.42 -7.16
C GLY A 152 6.85 17.42 -8.01
#